data_AF-A0A520K7J7-F1
#
_entry.id   AF-A0A520K7J7-F1
#
_cell.length_a   1.000
_cell.length_b   1.000
_cell.length_c   1.000
_cell.angle_alpha   90.00
_cell.angle_beta   90.00
_cell.angle_gamma   90.00
#
_symmetry.space_group_name_H-M   'P 1'
#
loop_
_entity.id
_entity.type
_entity.pdbx_description
1 polymer ?
#
loop_
_entity_poly.entity_id
_entity_poly.type
_entity_poly.pdbx_seq_one_letter_code
_entity_poly.pdbx_strand_id
1 'polypeptide(L)'
;MATSPRYKVPFKRRRAGRTNYHRRLRLLLSKKPRMVVRKSTRHTRIQLALPGNQGDNILSSATSLELKNYGYSGSSKNTTAAYLTGLLFGYRTIGKGFTEGVLDMGLHPSTFGSRCYAALRGAVDAGMDIPHNPVVFPTDERVRGEMVAEYTGSDLPAIFEATKAKITSEFGGT
;
A
#
# COMPACT_ATOMS: atom_id res chain seq x y z
N MET A 1 18.62 -12.60 25.66
CA MET A 1 18.78 -11.72 26.84
C MET A 1 20.17 -11.08 26.80
N ALA A 2 20.40 -9.99 27.52
CA ALA A 2 21.74 -9.41 27.63
C ALA A 2 22.61 -10.34 28.50
N THR A 3 23.82 -10.65 28.04
CA THR A 3 24.71 -11.64 28.68
C THR A 3 25.87 -11.01 29.44
N SER A 4 26.24 -9.76 29.15
CA SER A 4 27.34 -9.06 29.83
C SER A 4 27.17 -7.54 29.76
N PRO A 5 27.90 -6.75 30.58
CA PRO A 5 27.88 -5.29 30.50
C PRO A 5 28.32 -4.74 29.13
N ARG A 6 29.14 -5.50 28.38
CA ARG A 6 29.60 -5.13 27.02
C ARG A 6 28.62 -5.57 25.93
N TYR A 7 27.54 -6.28 26.26
CA TYR A 7 26.59 -6.79 25.28
C TYR A 7 25.81 -5.64 24.62
N LYS A 8 26.01 -5.44 23.32
CA LYS A 8 25.29 -4.42 22.55
C LYS A 8 23.90 -4.90 22.18
N VAL A 9 22.90 -4.45 22.93
CA VAL A 9 21.48 -4.74 22.65
C VAL A 9 21.05 -4.04 21.35
N PRO A 10 20.52 -4.76 20.35
CA PRO A 10 19.99 -4.12 19.14
C PRO A 10 18.76 -3.24 19.43
N PHE A 11 18.49 -2.27 18.56
CA PHE A 11 17.32 -1.39 18.70
C PHE A 11 16.01 -2.18 18.84
N LYS A 12 15.05 -1.65 19.62
CA LYS A 12 13.75 -2.30 19.93
C LYS A 12 13.05 -2.88 18.69
N ARG A 13 12.90 -2.10 17.62
CA ARG A 13 12.23 -2.57 16.37
C ARG A 13 13.06 -3.57 15.56
N ARG A 14 14.39 -3.59 15.74
CA ARG A 14 15.27 -4.60 15.13
C ARG A 14 15.11 -5.93 15.85
N ARG A 15 15.09 -5.93 17.18
CA ARG A 15 14.80 -7.12 18.01
C ARG A 15 13.42 -7.70 17.72
N ALA A 16 12.41 -6.85 17.54
CA ALA A 16 11.06 -7.27 17.17
C ALA A 16 10.90 -7.71 15.71
N GLY A 17 11.95 -7.64 14.88
CA GLY A 17 11.88 -8.03 13.47
C GLY A 17 10.90 -7.19 12.64
N ARG A 18 10.69 -5.91 12.98
CA ARG A 18 9.69 -5.04 12.32
C ARG A 18 10.26 -4.01 11.36
N THR A 19 11.55 -3.72 11.46
CA THR A 19 12.15 -2.60 10.72
C THR A 19 13.57 -2.91 10.29
N ASN A 20 13.85 -2.68 9.01
CA ASN A 20 15.19 -2.62 8.46
C ASN A 20 15.66 -1.16 8.48
N TYR A 21 16.57 -0.83 9.39
CA TYR A 21 17.05 0.54 9.58
C TYR A 21 17.89 1.05 8.42
N HIS A 22 18.64 0.19 7.72
CA HIS A 22 19.41 0.58 6.53
C HIS A 22 18.49 1.01 5.38
N ARG A 23 17.43 0.23 5.10
CA ARG A 23 16.42 0.62 4.10
C ARG A 23 15.68 1.88 4.51
N ARG A 24 15.29 1.98 5.79
CA ARG A 24 14.61 3.16 6.31
C ARG A 24 15.45 4.43 6.13
N LEU A 25 16.74 4.38 6.43
CA LEU A 25 17.65 5.52 6.24
C LEU A 25 17.65 5.99 4.78
N ARG A 26 17.81 5.06 3.82
CA ARG A 26 17.79 5.40 2.39
C ARG A 26 16.48 6.04 1.93
N LEU A 27 15.34 5.57 2.47
CA LEU A 27 14.04 6.18 2.18
C LEU A 27 13.93 7.60 2.74
N LEU A 28 14.44 7.85 3.94
CA LEU A 28 14.41 9.18 4.56
C LEU A 28 15.28 10.21 3.84
N LEU A 29 16.37 9.78 3.19
CA LEU A 29 17.23 10.66 2.40
C LEU A 29 16.49 11.32 1.22
N SER A 30 15.40 10.73 0.74
CA SER A 30 14.57 11.33 -0.31
C SER A 30 13.87 12.62 0.13
N LYS A 31 13.73 12.86 1.46
CA LYS A 31 12.94 13.95 2.06
C LYS A 31 11.46 14.01 1.65
N LYS A 32 10.98 13.03 0.88
CA LYS A 32 9.58 12.90 0.49
C LYS A 32 8.78 12.08 1.53
N PRO A 33 7.45 12.25 1.61
CA PRO A 33 6.60 11.38 2.42
C PRO A 33 6.74 9.91 2.01
N ARG A 34 6.65 8.99 2.97
CA ARG A 34 6.74 7.55 2.69
C ARG A 34 5.35 6.94 2.55
N MET A 35 5.07 6.33 1.40
CA MET A 35 3.92 5.47 1.20
C MET A 35 4.22 4.09 1.79
N VAL A 36 3.79 3.89 3.04
CA VAL A 36 4.00 2.66 3.78
C VAL A 36 2.93 1.64 3.39
N VAL A 37 3.31 0.63 2.62
CA VAL A 37 2.42 -0.48 2.24
C VAL A 37 2.74 -1.71 3.07
N ARG A 38 1.74 -2.25 3.77
CA ARG A 38 1.86 -3.46 4.58
C ARG A 38 0.75 -4.44 4.23
N LYS A 39 1.13 -5.68 3.94
CA LYS A 39 0.17 -6.77 3.79
C LYS A 39 0.05 -7.56 5.10
N SER A 40 -1.20 -7.85 5.45
CA SER A 40 -1.57 -8.89 6.39
C SER A 40 -2.00 -10.15 5.60
N THR A 41 -2.27 -11.23 6.33
CA THR A 41 -2.86 -12.46 5.77
C THR A 41 -4.24 -12.17 5.17
N ARG A 42 -5.04 -11.31 5.81
CA ARG A 42 -6.41 -11.01 5.40
C ARG A 42 -6.60 -9.67 4.70
N HIS A 43 -5.71 -8.71 4.93
CA HIS A 43 -5.94 -7.32 4.54
C HIS A 43 -4.68 -6.63 4.01
N THR A 44 -4.86 -5.51 3.33
CA THR A 44 -3.79 -4.60 2.91
C THR A 44 -4.01 -3.25 3.59
N ARG A 45 -2.94 -2.67 4.13
CA ARG A 45 -2.94 -1.35 4.77
C ARG A 45 -1.93 -0.45 4.08
N ILE A 46 -2.34 0.77 3.80
CA ILE A 46 -1.53 1.81 3.17
C ILE A 46 -1.58 3.05 4.05
N GLN A 47 -0.44 3.69 4.27
CA GLN A 47 -0.31 4.90 5.07
C GLN A 47 0.66 5.89 4.42
N LEU A 48 0.40 7.18 4.54
CA LEU A 48 1.37 8.22 4.22
C LEU A 48 2.05 8.67 5.51
N ALA A 49 3.34 8.39 5.62
CA ALA A 49 4.12 8.67 6.83
C ALA A 49 5.16 9.75 6.58
N LEU A 50 5.17 10.78 7.42
CA LEU A 50 6.14 11.87 7.41
C LEU A 50 7.01 11.78 8.67
N PRO A 51 8.35 11.92 8.57
CA PRO A 51 9.21 11.85 9.75
C PRO A 51 9.01 13.08 10.64
N GLY A 52 8.75 12.87 11.93
CA GLY A 52 8.73 13.91 12.95
C GLY A 52 9.77 13.67 14.04
N ASN A 53 9.95 14.64 14.94
CA ASN A 53 11.00 14.61 15.97
C ASN A 53 10.82 13.47 16.98
N GLN A 54 9.57 13.19 17.40
CA GLN A 54 9.26 12.12 18.34
C GLN A 54 8.97 10.76 17.67
N GLY A 55 8.59 10.78 16.39
CA GLY A 55 8.13 9.60 15.66
C GLY A 55 7.58 9.98 14.29
N ASP A 56 7.12 8.97 13.55
CA ASP A 56 6.47 9.21 12.25
C ASP A 56 5.03 9.70 12.46
N ASN A 57 4.66 10.78 11.76
CA ASN A 57 3.30 11.30 11.69
C ASN A 57 2.56 10.66 10.50
N ILE A 58 1.36 10.14 10.73
CA ILE A 58 0.52 9.56 9.68
C ILE A 58 -0.44 10.64 9.17
N LEU A 59 -0.28 11.04 7.91
CA LEU A 59 -1.11 12.08 7.29
C LEU A 59 -2.41 11.50 6.73
N SER A 60 -2.32 10.32 6.13
CA SER A 60 -3.45 9.60 5.55
C SER A 60 -3.27 8.10 5.71
N SER A 61 -4.38 7.38 5.67
CA SER A 61 -4.38 5.93 5.68
C SER A 61 -5.59 5.38 4.93
N ALA A 62 -5.43 4.19 4.36
CA ALA A 62 -6.51 3.39 3.83
C ALA A 62 -6.27 1.91 4.15
N THR A 63 -7.36 1.19 4.41
CA THR A 63 -7.34 -0.25 4.65
C THR A 63 -8.34 -0.95 3.74
N SER A 64 -8.02 -2.18 3.32
CA SER A 64 -8.89 -3.00 2.45
C SER A 64 -10.22 -3.40 3.09
N LEU A 65 -10.40 -3.19 4.39
CA LEU A 65 -11.68 -3.34 5.09
C LEU A 65 -12.69 -2.27 4.68
N GLU A 66 -12.21 -1.06 4.40
CA GLU A 66 -13.04 0.09 4.06
C GLU A 66 -13.68 -0.06 2.68
N LEU A 67 -13.13 -0.91 1.81
CA LEU A 67 -13.68 -1.22 0.49
C LEU A 67 -15.12 -1.74 0.56
N LYS A 68 -15.51 -2.35 1.70
CA LYS A 68 -16.90 -2.79 1.92
C LYS A 68 -17.90 -1.63 1.82
N ASN A 69 -17.51 -0.43 2.26
CA ASN A 69 -18.36 0.76 2.20
C ASN A 69 -18.65 1.19 0.76
N TYR A 70 -17.76 0.84 -0.17
CA TYR A 70 -17.87 1.14 -1.59
C TYR A 70 -18.54 0.00 -2.37
N GLY A 71 -19.11 -1.00 -1.69
CA GLY A 71 -19.82 -2.12 -2.30
C GLY A 71 -18.92 -3.26 -2.76
N TYR A 72 -17.68 -3.33 -2.29
CA TYR A 72 -16.78 -4.44 -2.63
C TYR A 72 -17.16 -5.71 -1.87
N SER A 73 -17.74 -6.68 -2.59
CA SER A 73 -18.11 -8.01 -2.07
C SER A 73 -16.97 -9.05 -2.16
N GLY A 74 -15.86 -8.71 -2.82
CA GLY A 74 -14.70 -9.60 -2.98
C GLY A 74 -13.85 -9.78 -1.71
N SER A 75 -12.83 -10.64 -1.81
CA SER A 75 -11.91 -10.88 -0.70
C SER A 75 -10.88 -9.76 -0.54
N SER A 76 -10.72 -9.21 0.66
CA SER A 76 -9.78 -8.11 0.95
C SER A 76 -8.30 -8.51 0.99
N LYS A 77 -7.96 -9.76 0.64
CA LYS A 77 -6.60 -10.31 0.68
C LYS A 77 -5.93 -10.47 -0.69
N ASN A 78 -6.61 -10.12 -1.77
CA ASN A 78 -6.14 -10.33 -3.15
C ASN A 78 -5.39 -9.10 -3.72
N THR A 79 -4.96 -9.21 -4.97
CA THR A 79 -4.33 -8.11 -5.75
C THR A 79 -5.32 -7.01 -6.06
N THR A 80 -6.56 -7.36 -6.39
CA THR A 80 -7.60 -6.41 -6.79
C THR A 80 -7.97 -5.46 -5.65
N ALA A 81 -8.19 -5.99 -4.45
CA ALA A 81 -8.40 -5.21 -3.24
C ALA A 81 -7.18 -4.35 -2.90
N ALA A 82 -5.96 -4.85 -3.11
CA ALA A 82 -4.76 -4.04 -2.89
C ALA A 82 -4.68 -2.84 -3.85
N TYR A 83 -5.04 -3.02 -5.12
CA TYR A 83 -5.15 -1.94 -6.09
C TYR A 83 -6.22 -0.92 -5.70
N LEU A 84 -7.44 -1.37 -5.41
CA LEU A 84 -8.54 -0.50 -5.01
C LEU A 84 -8.22 0.28 -3.72
N THR A 85 -7.51 -0.34 -2.77
CA THR A 85 -7.01 0.40 -1.59
C THR A 85 -5.98 1.46 -1.94
N GLY A 86 -5.13 1.20 -2.93
CA GLY A 86 -4.15 2.18 -3.42
C GLY A 86 -4.83 3.38 -4.06
N LEU A 87 -5.86 3.12 -4.85
CA LEU A 87 -6.66 4.15 -5.52
C LEU A 87 -7.43 5.01 -4.51
N LEU A 88 -8.12 4.37 -3.55
CA LEU A 88 -8.79 5.08 -2.44
C LEU A 88 -7.79 5.91 -1.61
N PHE A 89 -6.61 5.34 -1.34
CA PHE A 89 -5.56 6.05 -0.62
C PHE A 89 -5.07 7.28 -1.39
N GLY A 90 -4.81 7.12 -2.69
CA GLY A 90 -4.29 8.16 -3.57
C GLY A 90 -5.20 9.38 -3.64
N TYR A 91 -6.50 9.18 -3.87
CA TYR A 91 -7.42 10.32 -3.87
C TYR A 91 -7.53 11.00 -2.51
N ARG A 92 -7.56 10.22 -1.41
CA ARG A 92 -7.57 10.80 -0.05
C ARG A 92 -6.30 11.57 0.29
N THR A 93 -5.14 11.17 -0.25
CA THR A 93 -3.89 11.92 -0.08
C THR A 93 -3.89 13.22 -0.86
N ILE A 94 -4.38 13.18 -2.10
CA ILE A 94 -4.48 14.36 -2.96
C ILE A 94 -5.46 15.37 -2.37
N GLY A 95 -6.63 14.92 -1.88
CA GLY A 95 -7.57 15.79 -1.16
C GLY A 95 -7.01 16.41 0.13
N LYS A 96 -5.90 15.88 0.66
CA LYS A 96 -5.16 16.46 1.80
C LYS A 96 -3.99 17.35 1.37
N GLY A 97 -3.79 17.56 0.07
CA GLY A 97 -2.71 18.38 -0.49
C GLY A 97 -1.36 17.66 -0.64
N PHE A 98 -1.32 16.33 -0.51
CA PHE A 98 -0.09 15.55 -0.70
C PHE A 98 -0.13 14.78 -2.02
N THR A 99 0.73 15.17 -2.96
CA THR A 99 0.81 14.58 -4.30
C THR A 99 2.00 13.63 -4.47
N GLU A 100 3.06 13.79 -3.67
CA GLU A 100 4.30 13.03 -3.83
C GLU A 100 4.51 11.97 -2.73
N GLY A 101 5.24 10.90 -3.08
CA GLY A 101 5.72 9.95 -2.08
C GLY A 101 6.79 8.98 -2.57
N VAL A 102 7.33 8.19 -1.64
CA VAL A 102 8.25 7.08 -1.94
C VAL A 102 7.73 5.79 -1.32
N LEU A 103 7.73 4.70 -2.10
CA LEU A 103 7.25 3.41 -1.66
C LEU A 103 8.13 2.83 -0.53
N ASP A 104 7.49 2.51 0.60
CA ASP A 104 8.07 1.77 1.72
C ASP A 104 7.33 0.43 1.88
N MET A 105 7.90 -0.66 1.35
CA MET A 105 7.41 -2.04 1.54
C MET A 105 7.88 -2.70 2.85
N GLY A 106 8.72 -2.00 3.63
CA GLY A 106 9.30 -2.50 4.87
C GLY A 106 10.17 -3.72 4.66
N LEU A 107 9.73 -4.85 5.22
CA LEU A 107 10.43 -6.14 5.19
C LEU A 107 9.91 -7.08 4.10
N HIS A 108 8.93 -6.67 3.30
CA HIS A 108 8.48 -7.48 2.19
C HIS A 108 9.55 -7.54 1.08
N PRO A 109 9.71 -8.70 0.42
CA PRO A 109 10.59 -8.82 -0.73
C PRO A 109 10.01 -8.05 -1.93
N SER A 110 10.91 -7.56 -2.79
CA SER A 110 10.55 -6.92 -4.05
C SER A 110 10.28 -7.99 -5.10
N THR A 111 9.07 -8.55 -5.11
CA THR A 111 8.64 -9.53 -6.11
C THR A 111 7.72 -8.87 -7.13
N PHE A 112 7.97 -9.10 -8.42
CA PHE A 112 7.12 -8.66 -9.52
C PHE A 112 5.65 -9.06 -9.30
N GLY A 113 4.70 -8.19 -9.65
CA GLY A 113 3.27 -8.49 -9.59
C GLY A 113 2.70 -8.73 -8.18
N SER A 114 3.42 -8.31 -7.13
CA SER A 114 2.99 -8.46 -5.75
C SER A 114 1.82 -7.55 -5.38
N ARG A 115 1.11 -7.90 -4.28
CA ARG A 115 0.08 -7.02 -3.70
C ARG A 115 0.61 -5.64 -3.32
N CYS A 116 1.89 -5.51 -2.98
CA CYS A 116 2.49 -4.21 -2.66
C CYS A 116 2.58 -3.34 -3.92
N TYR A 117 2.94 -3.93 -5.06
CA TYR A 117 2.97 -3.22 -6.34
C TYR A 117 1.58 -2.97 -6.93
N ALA A 118 0.60 -3.82 -6.64
CA ALA A 118 -0.81 -3.52 -6.96
C ALA A 118 -1.29 -2.24 -6.23
N ALA A 119 -0.98 -2.14 -4.93
CA ALA A 119 -1.28 -0.94 -4.14
C ALA A 119 -0.54 0.31 -4.64
N LEU A 120 0.73 0.16 -5.04
CA LEU A 120 1.49 1.24 -5.67
C LEU A 120 0.82 1.71 -6.96
N ARG A 121 0.46 0.77 -7.85
CA ARG A 121 -0.20 1.06 -9.12
C ARG A 121 -1.50 1.84 -8.90
N GLY A 122 -2.33 1.41 -7.94
CA GLY A 122 -3.57 2.12 -7.62
C GLY A 122 -3.34 3.56 -7.15
N ALA A 123 -2.28 3.82 -6.37
CA ALA A 123 -1.96 5.18 -5.93
C ALA A 123 -1.42 6.07 -7.07
N VAL A 124 -0.63 5.49 -7.98
CA VAL A 124 -0.15 6.18 -9.19
C VAL A 124 -1.31 6.52 -10.13
N ASP A 125 -2.21 5.57 -10.37
CA ASP A 125 -3.40 5.77 -11.21
C ASP A 125 -4.36 6.84 -10.63
N ALA A 126 -4.34 7.04 -9.32
CA ALA A 126 -5.08 8.11 -8.65
C ALA A 126 -4.43 9.50 -8.78
N GLY A 127 -3.22 9.59 -9.34
CA GLY A 127 -2.51 10.85 -9.59
C GLY A 127 -1.34 11.16 -8.64
N MET A 128 -0.91 10.20 -7.79
CA MET A 128 0.28 10.42 -6.94
C MET A 128 1.59 10.25 -7.72
N ASP A 129 2.51 11.20 -7.56
CA ASP A 129 3.88 11.09 -8.05
C ASP A 129 4.73 10.23 -7.10
N ILE A 130 4.91 8.97 -7.47
CA ILE A 130 5.77 8.03 -6.76
C ILE A 130 6.77 7.43 -7.75
N PRO A 131 8.09 7.49 -7.47
CA PRO A 131 9.09 6.85 -8.33
C PRO A 131 8.84 5.35 -8.45
N HIS A 132 8.60 4.88 -9.68
CA HIS A 132 8.28 3.49 -9.97
C HIS A 132 8.82 3.06 -11.34
N ASN A 133 8.89 1.75 -11.56
CA ASN A 133 9.17 1.16 -12.86
C ASN A 133 7.92 0.38 -13.32
N PRO A 134 7.30 0.69 -14.46
CA PRO A 134 6.09 0.01 -14.94
C PRO A 134 6.24 -1.52 -15.04
N VAL A 135 7.46 -2.01 -15.30
CA VAL A 135 7.78 -3.44 -15.39
C VAL A 135 7.60 -4.15 -14.05
N VAL A 136 7.48 -3.47 -12.91
CA VAL A 136 7.23 -4.14 -11.62
C VAL A 136 5.75 -4.44 -11.36
N PHE A 137 4.85 -3.82 -12.12
CA PHE A 137 3.41 -3.87 -11.87
C PHE A 137 2.80 -5.22 -12.25
N PRO A 138 1.78 -5.68 -11.49
CA PRO A 138 0.96 -6.81 -11.95
C PRO A 138 0.25 -6.48 -13.26
N THR A 139 0.05 -7.50 -14.08
CA THR A 139 -0.75 -7.43 -15.30
C THR A 139 -2.18 -6.97 -15.01
N ASP A 140 -2.82 -6.33 -15.99
CA ASP A 140 -4.16 -5.75 -15.87
C ASP A 140 -5.21 -6.82 -15.52
N GLU A 141 -5.11 -7.98 -16.18
CA GLU A 141 -5.93 -9.17 -15.93
C GLU A 141 -5.87 -9.59 -14.44
N ARG A 142 -4.68 -9.55 -13.85
CA ARG A 142 -4.45 -9.89 -12.43
C ARG A 142 -4.95 -8.80 -11.48
N VAL A 143 -4.99 -7.54 -11.91
CA VAL A 143 -5.52 -6.41 -11.15
C VAL A 143 -7.06 -6.40 -11.16
N ARG A 144 -7.68 -6.75 -12.29
CA ARG A 144 -9.12 -6.97 -12.39
C ARG A 144 -9.56 -8.26 -11.71
N GLY A 145 -8.64 -9.23 -11.60
CA GLY A 145 -8.84 -10.49 -10.91
C GLY A 145 -9.53 -11.54 -11.76
N GLU A 146 -9.32 -11.49 -13.08
CA GLU A 146 -9.82 -12.45 -14.05
C GLU A 146 -9.34 -13.87 -13.72
N MET A 147 -8.06 -14.04 -13.37
CA MET A 147 -7.52 -15.33 -12.89
C MET A 147 -8.27 -15.90 -11.67
N VAL A 148 -8.76 -15.04 -10.77
CA VAL A 148 -9.50 -15.49 -9.57
C VAL A 148 -10.94 -15.84 -9.95
N ALA A 149 -11.52 -15.09 -10.88
CA ALA A 149 -12.84 -15.35 -11.44
C ALA A 149 -12.88 -16.70 -12.15
N GLU A 150 -11.91 -16.98 -13.01
CA GLU A 150 -11.78 -18.28 -13.69
C GLU A 150 -11.65 -19.44 -12.70
N TYR A 151 -10.85 -19.25 -11.63
CA TYR A 151 -10.64 -20.29 -10.63
C TYR A 151 -11.86 -20.56 -9.74
N THR A 152 -12.64 -19.53 -9.42
CA THR A 152 -13.72 -19.61 -8.42
C THR A 152 -15.12 -19.61 -9.06
N GLY A 153 -15.24 -19.25 -10.34
CA GLY A 153 -16.50 -19.01 -11.02
C GLY A 153 -17.22 -17.73 -10.58
N SER A 154 -16.50 -16.72 -10.08
CA SER A 154 -17.10 -15.51 -9.49
C SER A 154 -16.92 -14.27 -10.38
N ASP A 155 -17.90 -13.37 -10.44
CA ASP A 155 -17.86 -12.10 -11.22
C ASP A 155 -17.00 -10.99 -10.60
N LEU A 156 -15.76 -11.32 -10.22
CA LEU A 156 -14.84 -10.39 -9.56
C LEU A 156 -14.44 -9.17 -10.44
N PRO A 157 -14.25 -9.30 -11.77
CA PRO A 157 -13.98 -8.15 -12.65
C PRO A 157 -15.12 -7.14 -12.67
N ALA A 158 -16.39 -7.59 -12.69
CA ALA A 158 -17.55 -6.70 -12.67
C ALA A 158 -17.64 -5.94 -11.33
N ILE A 159 -17.42 -6.64 -10.22
CA ILE A 159 -17.37 -6.03 -8.88
C ILE A 159 -16.23 -5.00 -8.79
N PHE A 160 -15.08 -5.31 -9.38
CA PHE A 160 -13.92 -4.43 -9.42
C PHE A 160 -14.24 -3.11 -10.12
N GLU A 161 -14.78 -3.15 -11.34
CA GLU A 161 -15.10 -1.93 -12.09
C GLU A 161 -16.21 -1.12 -11.42
N ALA A 162 -17.26 -1.77 -10.89
CA ALA A 162 -18.31 -1.10 -10.12
C ALA A 162 -17.75 -0.38 -8.88
N THR A 163 -16.82 -1.01 -8.16
CA THR A 163 -16.18 -0.41 -6.98
C THR A 163 -15.25 0.73 -7.38
N LYS A 164 -14.47 0.57 -8.45
CA LYS A 164 -13.57 1.59 -8.99
C LYS A 164 -14.33 2.84 -9.43
N ALA A 165 -15.46 2.65 -10.12
CA ALA A 165 -16.34 3.74 -10.54
C ALA A 165 -16.88 4.52 -9.34
N LYS A 166 -17.36 3.83 -8.29
CA LYS A 166 -17.85 4.47 -7.06
C LYS A 166 -16.77 5.29 -6.33
N ILE A 167 -15.57 4.72 -6.18
CA ILE A 167 -14.46 5.46 -5.54
C ILE A 167 -14.09 6.68 -6.37
N THR A 168 -14.07 6.55 -7.70
CA THR A 168 -13.74 7.66 -8.61
C THR A 168 -14.83 8.73 -8.60
N SER A 169 -16.11 8.38 -8.53
CA SER A 169 -17.19 9.37 -8.43
C SER A 169 -17.17 10.13 -7.11
N GLU A 170 -16.73 9.49 -6.02
CA GLU A 170 -16.72 10.13 -4.69
C GLU A 170 -15.51 11.05 -4.49
N PHE A 171 -14.34 10.70 -5.05
CA PHE A 171 -13.10 11.44 -4.79
C PHE A 171 -12.37 11.97 -6.03
N GLY A 172 -12.76 11.59 -7.25
CA GLY A 172 -12.11 12.03 -8.49
C GLY A 172 -12.52 13.41 -8.97
N GLY A 173 -13.33 14.14 -8.18
CA GLY A 173 -13.85 15.48 -8.50
C GLY A 173 -13.05 16.63 -7.88
N THR A 174 -11.71 16.56 -7.89
CA THR A 174 -10.81 17.65 -7.47
C THR A 174 -9.80 17.95 -8.54
#